data_AF-A0A847C9B2-F1
#
_entry.id   AF-A0A847C9B2-F1
#
_cell.length_a   1.000
_cell.length_b   1.000
_cell.length_c   1.000
_cell.angle_alpha   90.00
_cell.angle_beta   90.00
_cell.angle_gamma   90.00
#
_symmetry.space_group_name_H-M   'P 1'
#
loop_
_entity.id
_entity.type
_entity.pdbx_description
1 polymer ?
#
loop_
_entity_poly.entity_id
_entity_poly.type
_entity_poly.pdbx_seq_one_letter_code
_entity_poly.pdbx_strand_id
1 'polypeptide(L)'
;MKIVDIYGKKKPELSFEIFPPKRDTALSDITETLDVLCELEPDYISVTFGAGGSSSNNKTIKIARMIKEKYGVAPLVHLTCRCYSKEEIDGFVKELHENGIENVLALRGDENPDAPSKSDFLHASDLTAYLRQNTDFCIGGACYPECHPES
;
A
#
# COMPACT_ATOMS: atom_id res chain seq x y z
N MET A 1 9.67 -5.03 9.69
CA MET A 1 10.59 -3.89 9.79
C MET A 1 9.85 -2.66 9.31
N LYS A 2 9.85 -1.59 10.11
CA LYS A 2 9.25 -0.32 9.71
C LYS A 2 10.22 0.46 8.83
N ILE A 3 9.70 1.11 7.79
CA ILE A 3 10.53 1.87 6.83
C ILE A 3 11.25 3.04 7.52
N VAL A 4 10.68 3.63 8.57
CA VAL A 4 11.35 4.67 9.36
C VAL A 4 12.69 4.19 9.95
N ASP A 5 12.82 2.89 10.25
CA ASP A 5 14.07 2.31 10.78
C ASP A 5 15.12 2.10 9.68
N ILE A 6 14.69 2.07 8.41
CA ILE A 6 15.57 1.95 7.23
C ILE A 6 16.26 3.30 6.97
N TYR A 7 15.49 4.40 6.95
CA TYR A 7 16.00 5.75 6.69
C TYR A 7 17.04 6.26 7.70
N GLY A 8 17.11 5.65 8.89
CA GLY A 8 18.08 6.01 9.91
C GLY A 8 19.55 5.71 9.56
N LYS A 9 19.82 5.06 8.41
CA LYS A 9 21.14 4.49 8.09
C LYS A 9 22.09 5.40 7.27
N LYS A 10 21.68 6.62 6.90
CA LYS A 10 22.49 7.62 6.15
C LYS A 10 23.13 7.07 4.85
N LYS A 11 22.43 6.20 4.14
CA LYS A 11 22.81 5.71 2.80
C LYS A 11 21.62 5.94 1.86
N PRO A 12 21.83 6.05 0.53
CA PRO A 12 20.71 6.00 -0.41
C PRO A 12 19.95 4.69 -0.25
N GLU A 13 18.62 4.76 -0.18
CA GLU A 13 17.75 3.58 -0.20
C GLU A 13 17.25 3.28 -1.62
N LEU A 14 17.10 1.99 -1.92
CA LEU A 14 16.49 1.50 -3.16
C LEU A 14 15.12 0.91 -2.84
N SER A 15 14.09 1.35 -3.58
CA SER A 15 12.76 0.76 -3.50
C SER A 15 12.14 0.63 -4.88
N PHE A 16 11.27 -0.37 -5.02
CA PHE A 16 10.45 -0.56 -6.23
C PHE A 16 8.97 -0.44 -5.90
N GLU A 17 8.18 -0.04 -6.88
CA GLU A 17 6.73 -0.08 -6.83
C GLU A 17 6.20 -1.11 -7.83
N ILE A 18 5.28 -1.96 -7.37
CA ILE A 18 4.64 -2.97 -8.21
C ILE A 18 3.13 -2.88 -8.16
N PHE A 19 2.51 -3.29 -9.26
CA PHE A 19 1.06 -3.31 -9.41
C PHE A 19 0.55 -4.75 -9.33
N PRO A 20 -0.51 -5.02 -8.55
CA PRO A 20 -1.15 -6.32 -8.60
C PRO A 20 -1.57 -6.66 -10.04
N PRO A 21 -1.35 -7.91 -10.49
CA PRO A 21 -1.73 -8.31 -11.84
C PRO A 21 -3.25 -8.21 -12.00
N LYS A 22 -3.70 -7.93 -13.23
CA LYS A 22 -5.13 -7.88 -13.58
C LYS A 22 -5.84 -9.18 -13.15
N ARG A 23 -7.17 -9.12 -13.03
CA ARG A 23 -7.99 -10.23 -12.51
C ARG A 23 -7.65 -11.57 -13.16
N ASP A 24 -7.55 -11.57 -14.49
CA ASP A 24 -7.36 -12.77 -15.32
C ASP A 24 -5.88 -13.12 -15.57
N THR A 25 -4.95 -12.34 -15.00
CA THR A 25 -3.52 -12.60 -15.09
C THR A 25 -3.05 -13.41 -13.88
N ALA A 26 -2.20 -14.40 -14.15
CA ALA A 26 -1.69 -15.32 -13.13
C ALA A 26 -0.74 -14.61 -12.16
N LEU A 27 -0.68 -15.11 -10.91
CA LEU A 27 0.29 -14.64 -9.92
C LEU A 27 1.73 -15.15 -10.21
N SER A 28 1.91 -16.06 -11.17
CA SER A 28 3.23 -16.47 -11.65
C SER A 28 4.03 -15.27 -12.16
N ASP A 29 3.39 -14.41 -12.95
CA ASP A 29 4.05 -13.31 -13.65
C ASP A 29 4.62 -12.27 -12.67
N ILE A 30 3.90 -12.02 -11.56
CA ILE A 30 4.41 -11.13 -10.51
C ILE A 30 5.53 -11.78 -9.70
N THR A 31 5.50 -13.10 -9.55
CA THR A 31 6.54 -13.84 -8.83
C THR A 31 7.86 -13.82 -9.62
N GLU A 32 7.81 -14.01 -10.93
CA GLU A 32 8.99 -13.91 -11.81
C GLU A 32 9.58 -12.49 -11.78
N THR A 33 8.73 -11.47 -11.80
CA THR A 33 9.16 -10.07 -11.68
C THR A 33 9.85 -9.83 -10.33
N LEU A 34 9.24 -10.30 -9.23
CA LEU A 34 9.80 -10.16 -7.89
C LEU A 34 11.11 -10.92 -7.73
N ASP A 35 11.26 -12.09 -8.35
CA ASP A 35 12.52 -12.85 -8.34
C ASP A 35 13.66 -11.99 -8.90
N VAL A 36 13.46 -11.33 -10.04
CA VAL A 36 14.47 -10.44 -10.64
C VAL A 36 14.70 -9.17 -9.81
N LEU A 37 13.64 -8.51 -9.35
CA LEU A 37 13.78 -7.26 -8.59
C LEU A 37 14.50 -7.47 -7.25
N CYS A 38 14.28 -8.62 -6.60
CA CYS A 38 14.90 -8.91 -5.31
C CYS A 38 16.38 -9.27 -5.41
N GLU A 39 16.90 -9.61 -6.60
CA GLU A 39 18.36 -9.73 -6.83
C GLU A 39 19.10 -8.40 -6.64
N LEU A 40 18.39 -7.27 -6.76
CA LEU A 40 18.94 -5.93 -6.57
C LEU A 40 18.93 -5.47 -5.10
N GLU A 41 18.55 -6.35 -4.17
CA GLU A 41 18.50 -6.09 -2.72
C GLU A 41 17.76 -4.79 -2.34
N PRO A 42 16.51 -4.58 -2.79
CA PRO A 42 15.75 -3.38 -2.43
C PRO A 42 15.52 -3.33 -0.91
N ASP A 43 15.58 -2.12 -0.33
CA ASP A 43 15.31 -1.91 1.09
C ASP A 43 13.81 -2.10 1.41
N TYR A 44 12.92 -1.75 0.48
CA TYR A 44 11.49 -2.05 0.56
C TYR A 44 10.82 -2.09 -0.82
N ILE A 45 9.65 -2.72 -0.90
CA ILE A 45 8.82 -2.77 -2.13
C ILE A 45 7.40 -2.29 -1.79
N SER A 46 6.91 -1.31 -2.54
CA SER A 46 5.51 -0.87 -2.47
C SER A 46 4.61 -1.71 -3.36
N VAL A 47 3.40 -1.99 -2.89
CA VAL A 47 2.36 -2.67 -3.65
C VAL A 47 1.15 -1.75 -3.74
N THR A 48 0.78 -1.41 -4.97
CA THR A 48 -0.33 -0.48 -5.21
C THR A 48 -1.68 -1.12 -4.87
N PHE A 49 -2.65 -0.26 -4.55
CA PHE A 49 -3.99 -0.65 -4.16
C PHE A 49 -4.96 0.08 -5.06
N GLY A 50 -5.71 -0.67 -5.87
CA GLY A 50 -6.58 -0.08 -6.89
C GLY A 50 -7.60 0.88 -6.30
N ALA A 51 -7.77 2.05 -6.92
CA ALA A 51 -8.80 3.01 -6.54
C ALA A 51 -10.19 2.36 -6.69
N GLY A 52 -10.87 2.11 -5.57
CA GLY A 52 -12.20 1.47 -5.57
C GLY A 52 -12.21 -0.04 -5.80
N GLY A 53 -11.08 -0.73 -5.63
CA GLY A 53 -11.02 -2.18 -5.73
C GLY A 53 -11.96 -2.89 -4.73
N SER A 54 -12.75 -3.84 -5.20
CA SER A 54 -13.56 -4.72 -4.35
C SER A 54 -12.68 -5.44 -3.31
N SER A 55 -13.06 -5.36 -2.03
CA SER A 55 -12.42 -6.07 -0.91
C SER A 55 -12.33 -7.59 -1.16
N SER A 56 -13.20 -8.13 -2.01
CA SER A 56 -13.31 -9.56 -2.30
C SER A 56 -12.19 -10.13 -3.15
N ASN A 57 -11.38 -9.29 -3.82
CA ASN A 57 -10.41 -9.76 -4.81
C ASN A 57 -9.08 -9.02 -4.81
N ASN A 58 -8.77 -8.31 -3.72
CA ASN A 58 -7.56 -7.51 -3.64
C ASN A 58 -6.32 -8.42 -3.46
N LYS A 59 -5.52 -8.58 -4.53
CA LYS A 59 -4.26 -9.34 -4.51
C LYS A 59 -3.14 -8.61 -3.75
N THR A 60 -3.30 -7.33 -3.42
CA THR A 60 -2.28 -6.47 -2.79
C THR A 60 -1.73 -7.07 -1.51
N ILE A 61 -2.60 -7.45 -0.56
CA ILE A 61 -2.16 -7.96 0.75
C ILE A 61 -1.48 -9.33 0.60
N LYS A 62 -1.96 -10.18 -0.32
CA LYS A 62 -1.32 -11.46 -0.66
C LYS A 62 0.09 -11.26 -1.24
N ILE A 63 0.26 -10.29 -2.13
CA ILE A 63 1.56 -9.96 -2.73
C ILE A 63 2.49 -9.35 -1.67
N ALA A 64 1.99 -8.44 -0.84
CA ALA A 64 2.76 -7.85 0.25
C ALA A 64 3.25 -8.90 1.26
N ARG A 65 2.37 -9.86 1.61
CA ARG A 65 2.74 -11.03 2.41
C ARG A 65 3.84 -11.84 1.72
N MET A 66 3.71 -12.12 0.42
CA MET A 66 4.71 -12.88 -0.34
C MET A 66 6.06 -12.17 -0.36
N ILE A 67 6.10 -10.86 -0.58
CA ILE A 67 7.32 -10.03 -0.50
C ILE A 67 8.02 -10.24 0.84
N LYS A 68 7.26 -10.20 1.94
CA LYS A 68 7.79 -10.40 3.29
C LYS A 68 8.28 -11.83 3.53
N GLU A 69 7.43 -12.83 3.28
CA GLU A 69 7.68 -14.22 3.67
C GLU A 69 8.70 -14.91 2.75
N LYS A 70 8.61 -14.69 1.43
CA LYS A 70 9.48 -15.35 0.44
C LYS A 70 10.80 -14.61 0.26
N TYR A 71 10.78 -13.27 0.22
CA TYR A 71 11.96 -12.48 -0.15
C TYR A 71 12.61 -11.77 1.04
N GLY A 72 11.97 -11.73 2.21
CA GLY A 72 12.51 -11.06 3.39
C GLY A 72 12.60 -9.53 3.26
N VAL A 73 11.96 -8.96 2.23
CA VAL A 73 11.95 -7.51 1.96
C VAL A 73 10.76 -6.87 2.70
N ALA A 74 10.92 -5.64 3.17
CA ALA A 74 9.82 -4.92 3.82
C ALA A 74 8.75 -4.51 2.79
N PRO A 75 7.49 -4.96 2.91
CA PRO A 75 6.42 -4.47 2.06
C PRO A 75 5.85 -3.14 2.59
N LEU A 76 5.42 -2.29 1.66
CA LEU A 76 4.60 -1.09 1.91
C LEU A 76 3.31 -1.18 1.10
N VAL A 77 2.17 -1.23 1.78
CA VAL A 77 0.88 -1.35 1.10
C VAL A 77 0.28 0.03 0.89
N HIS A 78 -0.09 0.35 -0.34
CA HIS A 78 -0.90 1.53 -0.59
C HIS A 78 -2.28 1.34 0.01
N LEU A 79 -2.86 2.36 0.60
CA LEU A 79 -4.23 2.32 1.10
C LEU A 79 -4.93 3.61 0.72
N THR A 80 -5.93 3.50 -0.15
CA THR A 80 -6.76 4.62 -0.58
C THR A 80 -8.02 4.70 0.29
N CYS A 81 -8.61 5.89 0.43
CA CYS A 81 -9.75 6.10 1.33
C CYS A 81 -11.03 6.58 0.64
N ARG A 82 -10.94 7.21 -0.54
CA ARG A 82 -12.07 7.91 -1.18
C ARG A 82 -13.30 7.04 -1.42
N CYS A 83 -13.13 5.76 -1.70
CA CYS A 83 -14.20 4.83 -2.05
C CYS A 83 -14.56 3.84 -0.93
N TYR A 84 -13.99 4.00 0.26
CA TYR A 84 -14.14 3.05 1.38
C TYR A 84 -14.74 3.70 2.61
N SER A 85 -15.62 2.97 3.30
CA SER A 85 -16.14 3.39 4.59
C SER A 85 -15.12 3.09 5.68
N LYS A 86 -15.33 3.66 6.86
CA LYS A 86 -14.51 3.35 8.03
C LYS A 86 -14.45 1.84 8.32
N GLU A 87 -15.57 1.14 8.22
CA GLU A 87 -15.65 -0.30 8.50
C GLU A 87 -14.85 -1.13 7.48
N GLU A 88 -14.81 -0.72 6.22
CA GLU A 88 -13.98 -1.38 5.20
C GLU A 88 -12.50 -1.13 5.44
N ILE A 89 -12.11 0.10 5.79
CA ILE A 89 -10.75 0.43 6.20
C ILE A 89 -10.34 -0.39 7.42
N ASP A 90 -11.20 -0.54 8.43
CA ASP A 90 -10.93 -1.39 9.60
C ASP A 90 -10.72 -2.86 9.21
N GLY A 91 -11.48 -3.35 8.24
CA GLY A 91 -11.29 -4.66 7.65
C GLY A 91 -9.90 -4.82 7.03
N PHE A 92 -9.45 -3.86 6.23
CA PHE A 92 -8.10 -3.89 5.63
C PHE A 92 -7.00 -3.75 6.69
N VAL A 93 -7.18 -2.87 7.68
CA VAL A 93 -6.23 -2.70 8.79
C VAL A 93 -6.03 -4.03 9.53
N LYS A 94 -7.14 -4.72 9.82
CA LYS A 94 -7.10 -6.04 10.46
C LYS A 94 -6.34 -7.04 9.60
N GLU A 95 -6.65 -7.13 8.31
CA GLU A 95 -5.98 -8.06 7.39
C GLU A 95 -4.48 -7.75 7.27
N LEU A 96 -4.09 -6.47 7.21
CA LEU A 96 -2.69 -6.04 7.21
C LEU A 96 -1.97 -6.49 8.48
N HIS A 97 -2.57 -6.28 9.66
CA HIS A 97 -2.00 -6.74 10.94
C HIS A 97 -1.86 -8.27 11.00
N GLU A 98 -2.89 -9.01 10.58
CA GLU A 98 -2.87 -10.48 10.58
C GLU A 98 -1.77 -11.06 9.67
N ASN A 99 -1.41 -10.34 8.60
CA ASN A 99 -0.29 -10.69 7.72
C ASN A 99 1.04 -10.03 8.14
N GLY A 100 1.08 -9.38 9.31
CA GLY A 100 2.25 -8.73 9.87
C GLY A 100 2.81 -7.60 9.00
N ILE A 101 1.98 -6.95 8.19
CA ILE A 101 2.37 -5.78 7.42
C ILE A 101 2.43 -4.58 8.36
N GLU A 102 3.52 -3.83 8.32
CA GLU A 102 3.77 -2.73 9.26
C GLU A 102 3.84 -1.36 8.57
N ASN A 103 3.84 -1.31 7.23
CA ASN A 103 4.04 -0.09 6.47
C ASN A 103 2.87 0.17 5.52
N VAL A 104 2.32 1.38 5.60
CA VAL A 104 1.19 1.82 4.77
C VAL A 104 1.52 3.16 4.11
N LEU A 105 1.18 3.29 2.83
CA LEU A 105 1.14 4.58 2.14
C LEU A 105 -0.31 5.05 2.11
N ALA A 106 -0.65 6.01 2.96
CA ALA A 106 -2.00 6.55 3.05
C ALA A 106 -2.24 7.55 1.91
N LEU A 107 -3.25 7.27 1.10
CA LEU A 107 -3.58 8.02 -0.10
C LEU A 107 -5.07 8.36 -0.11
N ARG A 108 -5.44 9.45 -0.80
CA ARG A 108 -6.85 9.75 -1.06
C ARG A 108 -7.41 8.72 -2.04
N GLY A 109 -6.69 8.49 -3.13
CA GLY A 109 -7.17 7.76 -4.30
C GLY A 109 -7.86 8.68 -5.30
N ASP A 110 -8.03 8.14 -6.51
CA ASP A 110 -8.64 8.82 -7.64
C ASP A 110 -10.15 8.60 -7.68
N GLU A 111 -10.84 9.38 -8.51
CA GLU A 111 -12.22 9.12 -8.83
C GLU A 111 -12.35 7.82 -9.63
N ASN A 112 -13.30 6.97 -9.24
CA ASN A 112 -13.64 5.76 -9.96
C ASN A 112 -15.15 5.76 -10.27
N PRO A 113 -15.56 5.82 -11.55
CA PRO A 113 -16.97 5.78 -11.94
C PRO A 113 -17.72 4.53 -11.43
N ASP A 114 -17.00 3.42 -11.25
CA ASP A 114 -17.56 2.14 -10.80
C ASP A 114 -17.59 2.01 -9.27
N ALA A 115 -16.95 2.93 -8.54
CA ALA A 115 -16.88 2.93 -7.09
C ALA A 115 -17.15 4.33 -6.53
N PRO A 116 -18.42 4.64 -6.16
CA PRO A 116 -18.78 5.98 -5.72
C PRO A 116 -17.99 6.39 -4.48
N SER A 117 -17.64 7.68 -4.43
CA SER A 117 -16.95 8.24 -3.27
C SER A 117 -17.82 8.17 -2.02
N LYS A 118 -17.20 7.82 -0.90
CA LYS A 118 -17.82 7.84 0.43
C LYS A 118 -17.32 9.07 1.20
N SER A 119 -18.07 9.48 2.22
CA SER A 119 -17.80 10.73 2.95
C SER A 119 -16.98 10.53 4.23
N ASP A 120 -16.60 9.29 4.57
CA ASP A 120 -15.84 8.95 5.77
C ASP A 120 -14.44 9.58 5.79
N PHE A 121 -13.78 9.63 4.63
CA PHE A 121 -12.43 10.19 4.47
C PHE A 121 -12.34 10.99 3.18
N LEU A 122 -12.31 12.32 3.29
CA LEU A 122 -12.29 13.23 2.14
C LEU A 122 -10.87 13.40 1.59
N HIS A 123 -9.87 13.32 2.46
CA HIS A 123 -8.47 13.54 2.14
C HIS A 123 -7.57 12.44 2.70
N ALA A 124 -6.37 12.28 2.10
CA ALA A 124 -5.34 11.39 2.62
C ALA A 124 -4.94 11.71 4.07
N SER A 125 -5.05 12.99 4.48
CA SER A 125 -4.83 13.44 5.85
C SER A 125 -5.82 12.84 6.85
N ASP A 126 -7.07 12.64 6.44
CA ASP A 126 -8.11 12.07 7.30
C ASP A 126 -7.81 10.60 7.58
N LEU A 127 -7.47 9.84 6.53
CA LEU A 127 -7.02 8.46 6.67
C LEU A 127 -5.73 8.39 7.51
N THR A 128 -4.77 9.28 7.28
CA THR A 128 -3.52 9.32 8.05
C THR A 128 -3.77 9.55 9.54
N ALA A 129 -4.62 10.52 9.89
CA ALA A 129 -4.98 10.80 11.27
C ALA A 129 -5.70 9.61 11.91
N TYR A 130 -6.61 8.98 11.15
CA TYR A 130 -7.33 7.79 11.59
C TYR A 130 -6.39 6.62 11.88
N LEU A 131 -5.51 6.27 10.94
CA LEU A 131 -4.56 5.16 11.12
C LEU A 131 -3.63 5.43 12.30
N ARG A 132 -3.10 6.65 12.46
CA ARG A 132 -2.23 7.01 13.60
C ARG A 132 -2.89 6.84 14.96
N GLN A 133 -4.21 7.01 15.05
CA GLN A 133 -4.94 6.88 16.32
C GLN A 133 -5.27 5.41 16.65
N ASN A 134 -5.36 4.55 15.64
CA ASN A 134 -5.93 3.21 15.78
C ASN A 134 -4.92 2.09 15.49
N THR A 135 -3.73 2.40 14.98
CA THR A 135 -2.74 1.41 14.58
C THR A 135 -1.31 1.87 14.90
N ASP A 136 -0.39 0.91 14.89
CA ASP A 136 1.04 1.17 15.04
C ASP A 136 1.78 1.17 13.69
N PHE A 137 1.08 1.41 12.57
CA PHE A 137 1.72 1.40 11.26
C PHE A 137 2.77 2.52 11.10
N CYS A 138 3.82 2.23 10.33
CA CYS A 138 4.66 3.23 9.72
C CYS A 138 3.92 3.81 8.51
N ILE A 139 3.51 5.07 8.59
CA ILE A 139 2.64 5.70 7.60
C ILE A 139 3.42 6.69 6.75
N GLY A 140 3.46 6.46 5.44
CA GLY A 140 3.89 7.43 4.44
C GLY A 140 2.71 8.16 3.80
N GLY A 141 3.01 9.20 3.02
CA GLY A 141 2.04 9.91 2.17
C GLY A 141 2.68 10.37 0.86
N ALA A 142 1.85 10.68 -0.14
CA ALA A 142 2.31 11.23 -1.40
C ALA A 142 2.69 12.72 -1.28
N CYS A 143 3.64 13.16 -2.11
CA CYS A 143 4.05 14.55 -2.25
C CYS A 143 4.07 14.93 -3.73
N TYR A 144 3.64 16.15 -4.05
CA TYR A 144 3.56 16.67 -5.41
C TYR A 144 4.46 17.90 -5.53
N PRO A 145 5.69 17.77 -6.06
CA PRO A 145 6.60 18.89 -6.21
C PRO A 145 6.04 20.05 -7.06
N GLU A 146 5.18 19.71 -8.02
CA GLU A 146 4.56 20.66 -8.96
C GLU A 146 3.10 21.00 -8.61
N CYS A 147 2.67 20.72 -7.36
CA CYS A 147 1.27 20.80 -6.90
C CYS A 147 0.37 19.67 -7.44
N HIS A 148 -0.67 19.32 -6.66
CA HIS A 148 -1.69 18.39 -7.12
C HIS A 148 -2.65 19.11 -8.10
N PRO A 149 -3.10 18.47 -9.20
CA PRO A 149 -3.95 19.12 -10.21
C PRO A 149 -5.29 19.66 -9.69
N GLU A 150 -5.78 19.14 -8.56
CA GLU A 150 -7.05 19.53 -7.92
C GLU A 150 -6.88 20.42 -6.66
N SER A 151 -5.70 20.99 -6.42
CA SER A 151 -5.46 21.90 -5.28
C SER A 151 -5.97 23.32 -5.49
#